data_AF-A0A7C7GZE4-F1
#
_entry.id   AF-A0A7C7GZE4-F1
#
_cell.length_a   1.000
_cell.length_b   1.000
_cell.length_c   1.000
_cell.angle_alpha   90.00
_cell.angle_beta   90.00
_cell.angle_gamma   90.00
#
_symmetry.space_group_name_H-M   'P 1'
#
loop_
_entity.id
_entity.type
_entity.pdbx_description
1 polymer ?
#
loop_
_entity_poly.entity_id
_entity_poly.type
_entity_poly.pdbx_seq_one_letter_code
_entity_poly.pdbx_strand_id
1 'polypeptide(L)'
;NLLSGTLRQNRDEERIFPLQMVNYVSIKGAGVEETILDAADSTGRVLLLNNVKGVELESLTVKSGVGKLGGAIAMKYSESVFRNVNIKNSNADRGGGIFSFDSEPVFEDVSFESNFAHKGKGGAIYALSSNLIMRNSIISDNEVVAYTLDEGEPIGYGGGIYGFDTDIVIDSVTIMNNEIVGVNGKGGGIYLINSEGFQSTPVIKDLVIKDNTAPKGGGIYLFHVNPIIERIQVVGNYAYNNGGGIYCFESHPIIRNVTITENKSHYNNSYGAGIYMEGNNPPYDPGLRIVNSIVWGNKRGAGTGEEIPDQIYVTGTGRMLEVAFSDIEDLEGEGIQFYSTIDDYTNFSNISETPLFTDPENNDFSLLQGSPAIDAGTAYYISQIDGSIIVNIPDSLFSGSAPDMGALESPYEGTGGSTVLVVEYMEGWNIVGLPLNVEDASYGALFEDAVGGTLYGYEGSYYGSDTLEAGNGYWLVFTNDGSAEISGEEITNLTISLSEGWNLIAGISSSV
;
A
#
# COMPACT_ATOMS: atom_id res chain seq x y z
N ASN A 1 32.09 -0.06 24.34
CA ASN A 1 32.79 -0.50 23.13
C ASN A 1 33.31 -1.91 23.32
N LEU A 2 32.84 -2.83 22.49
CA LEU A 2 33.34 -4.19 22.38
C LEU A 2 34.37 -4.23 21.24
N LEU A 3 35.39 -5.07 21.40
CA LEU A 3 36.33 -5.38 20.33
C LEU A 3 35.72 -6.44 19.41
N SER A 4 36.30 -6.59 18.21
CA SER A 4 36.01 -7.72 17.32
C SER A 4 36.18 -9.05 18.07
N GLY A 5 35.22 -9.95 17.87
CA GLY A 5 35.13 -11.25 18.50
C GLY A 5 33.68 -11.70 18.74
N THR A 6 33.54 -12.99 19.06
CA THR A 6 32.26 -13.57 19.45
C THR A 6 32.22 -13.77 20.97
N LEU A 7 31.26 -13.13 21.63
CA LEU A 7 30.92 -13.43 23.02
C LEU A 7 29.95 -14.62 23.04
N ARG A 8 30.43 -15.76 23.54
CA ARG A 8 29.65 -16.99 23.69
C ARG A 8 29.34 -17.29 25.15
N GLN A 9 28.32 -18.10 25.36
CA GLN A 9 28.00 -18.68 26.65
C GLN A 9 29.16 -19.61 27.10
N ASN A 10 29.71 -19.37 28.30
CA ASN A 10 30.83 -20.07 28.96
C ASN A 10 32.24 -19.69 28.49
N ARG A 11 32.80 -18.68 29.17
CA ARG A 11 34.23 -18.65 29.52
C ARG A 11 34.25 -18.85 31.04
N ASP A 12 34.81 -19.97 31.52
CA ASP A 12 35.05 -20.23 32.95
C ASP A 12 33.82 -20.49 33.86
N GLU A 13 32.88 -21.36 33.43
CA GLU A 13 31.71 -21.84 34.23
C GLU A 13 30.63 -20.80 34.61
N GLU A 14 30.83 -19.51 34.32
CA GLU A 14 29.82 -18.46 34.56
C GLU A 14 28.86 -18.27 33.38
N ARG A 15 27.57 -18.11 33.69
CA ARG A 15 26.54 -17.79 32.69
C ARG A 15 26.59 -16.31 32.32
N ILE A 16 26.88 -16.02 31.05
CA ILE A 16 26.96 -14.65 30.53
C ILE A 16 25.58 -14.15 30.08
N PHE A 17 24.78 -14.99 29.41
CA PHE A 17 23.46 -14.60 28.93
C PHE A 17 22.33 -15.01 29.90
N PRO A 18 21.27 -14.18 30.02
CA PRO A 18 21.07 -12.90 29.34
C PRO A 18 21.91 -11.77 29.94
N LEU A 19 22.36 -10.85 29.07
CA LEU A 19 22.89 -9.56 29.49
C LEU A 19 21.72 -8.69 29.94
N GLN A 20 21.68 -8.38 31.24
CA GLN A 20 20.70 -7.45 31.78
C GLN A 20 21.19 -6.02 31.57
N MET A 21 20.44 -5.26 30.77
CA MET A 21 20.75 -3.87 30.49
C MET A 21 20.35 -2.98 31.68
N VAL A 22 21.03 -1.84 31.79
CA VAL A 22 20.76 -0.79 32.78
C VAL A 22 20.69 0.58 32.09
N ASN A 23 20.14 1.57 32.79
CA ASN A 23 19.93 2.90 32.24
C ASN A 23 21.20 3.53 31.64
N TYR A 24 21.05 4.14 30.48
CA TYR A 24 22.07 4.97 29.81
C TYR A 24 23.37 4.20 29.48
N VAL A 25 23.25 2.90 29.20
CA VAL A 25 24.38 2.07 28.78
C VAL A 25 24.24 1.68 27.32
N SER A 26 25.26 2.04 26.55
CA SER A 26 25.38 1.68 25.13
C SER A 26 26.39 0.55 24.93
N ILE A 27 26.02 -0.44 24.11
CA ILE A 27 26.90 -1.48 23.60
C ILE A 27 27.19 -1.20 22.13
N LYS A 28 28.42 -0.77 21.86
CA LYS A 28 28.91 -0.53 20.49
C LYS A 28 29.92 -1.60 20.11
N GLY A 29 29.67 -2.35 19.04
CA GLY A 29 30.60 -3.28 18.44
C GLY A 29 31.52 -2.62 17.40
N ALA A 30 32.46 -3.42 16.89
CA ALA A 30 33.36 -3.03 15.80
C ALA A 30 32.73 -3.17 14.41
N GLY A 31 31.57 -3.84 14.29
CA GLY A 31 30.88 -4.13 13.04
C GLY A 31 29.97 -5.35 13.17
N VAL A 32 28.93 -5.45 12.35
CA VAL A 32 27.94 -6.54 12.42
C VAL A 32 28.55 -7.93 12.19
N GLU A 33 29.56 -8.04 11.33
CA GLU A 33 30.30 -9.29 11.10
C GLU A 33 31.49 -9.49 12.06
N GLU A 34 31.87 -8.44 12.80
CA GLU A 34 33.05 -8.47 13.65
C GLU A 34 32.70 -8.73 15.12
N THR A 35 31.59 -8.16 15.60
CA THR A 35 31.17 -8.27 17.00
C THR A 35 29.88 -9.05 17.07
N ILE A 36 29.93 -10.23 17.69
CA ILE A 36 28.78 -11.16 17.73
C ILE A 36 28.48 -11.54 19.17
N LEU A 37 27.25 -11.32 19.60
CA LEU A 37 26.68 -11.86 20.84
C LEU A 37 25.90 -13.13 20.46
N ASP A 38 26.46 -14.30 20.78
CA ASP A 38 25.96 -15.59 20.33
C ASP A 38 25.56 -16.48 21.51
N ALA A 39 24.26 -16.75 21.64
CA ALA A 39 23.70 -17.57 22.70
C ALA A 39 23.52 -19.05 22.33
N ALA A 40 24.12 -19.56 21.25
CA ALA A 40 23.95 -20.95 20.79
C ALA A 40 24.20 -22.04 21.87
N ASP A 41 25.07 -21.78 22.85
CA ASP A 41 25.36 -22.70 23.96
C ASP A 41 24.51 -22.40 25.23
N SER A 42 23.46 -21.56 25.08
CA SER A 42 22.56 -21.12 26.14
C SER A 42 21.12 -21.58 25.89
N THR A 43 20.37 -21.79 26.97
CA THR A 43 18.91 -21.96 26.92
C THR A 43 18.18 -20.63 27.12
N GLY A 44 18.89 -19.51 27.05
CA GLY A 44 18.41 -18.18 27.40
C GLY A 44 18.56 -17.18 26.26
N ARG A 45 17.81 -16.09 26.36
CA ARG A 45 17.89 -14.95 25.45
C ARG A 45 19.21 -14.21 25.61
N VAL A 46 19.56 -13.37 24.64
CA VAL A 46 20.82 -12.62 24.66
C VAL A 46 20.70 -11.37 25.52
N LEU A 47 19.67 -10.54 25.32
CA LEU A 47 19.49 -9.29 26.07
C LEU A 47 18.15 -9.21 26.79
N LEU A 48 18.17 -8.59 27.96
CA LEU A 48 16.99 -8.25 28.74
C LEU A 48 16.99 -6.77 29.12
N LEU A 49 15.97 -6.06 28.63
CA LEU A 49 15.66 -4.68 29.00
C LEU A 49 14.38 -4.71 29.85
N ASN A 50 14.43 -4.15 31.05
CA ASN A 50 13.27 -4.13 31.93
C ASN A 50 13.28 -2.87 32.79
N ASN A 51 12.36 -1.95 32.51
CA ASN A 51 12.29 -0.64 33.15
C ASN A 51 13.61 0.14 32.99
N VAL A 52 14.11 0.22 31.75
CA VAL A 52 15.37 0.91 31.43
C VAL A 52 15.22 1.93 30.32
N LYS A 53 16.01 3.01 30.39
CA LYS A 53 16.01 4.11 29.42
C LYS A 53 17.40 4.38 28.87
N GLY A 54 17.45 4.92 27.65
CA GLY A 54 18.69 5.35 27.01
C GLY A 54 19.66 4.19 26.74
N VAL A 55 19.14 2.98 26.53
CA VAL A 55 19.95 1.84 26.09
C VAL A 55 20.17 1.93 24.59
N GLU A 56 21.41 1.77 24.14
CA GLU A 56 21.73 1.75 22.72
C GLU A 56 22.56 0.51 22.35
N LEU A 57 22.21 -0.14 21.25
CA LEU A 57 23.02 -1.18 20.63
C LEU A 57 23.44 -0.71 19.24
N GLU A 58 24.73 -0.80 18.93
CA GLU A 58 25.27 -0.31 17.68
C GLU A 58 26.30 -1.27 17.08
N SER A 59 26.22 -1.51 15.76
CA SER A 59 27.27 -2.16 14.95
C SER A 59 27.69 -3.54 15.47
N LEU A 60 26.72 -4.45 15.66
CA LEU A 60 26.96 -5.81 16.13
C LEU A 60 25.86 -6.79 15.70
N THR A 61 26.12 -8.09 15.83
CA THR A 61 25.13 -9.15 15.66
C THR A 61 24.67 -9.70 17.01
N VAL A 62 23.36 -9.93 17.17
CA VAL A 62 22.72 -10.67 18.26
C VAL A 62 22.08 -11.92 17.67
N LYS A 63 22.49 -13.12 18.11
CA LYS A 63 21.95 -14.35 17.52
C LYS A 63 21.80 -15.53 18.47
N SER A 64 21.04 -16.52 17.99
CA SER A 64 20.90 -17.84 18.62
C SER A 64 20.33 -17.79 20.04
N GLY A 65 19.60 -16.72 20.36
CA GLY A 65 18.92 -16.60 21.64
C GLY A 65 17.69 -17.49 21.71
N VAL A 66 17.41 -18.03 22.90
CA VAL A 66 16.25 -18.89 23.15
C VAL A 66 15.41 -18.33 24.30
N GLY A 67 14.12 -18.09 24.07
CA GLY A 67 13.26 -17.43 25.05
C GLY A 67 11.82 -17.91 25.08
N LYS A 68 11.09 -17.58 26.17
CA LYS A 68 9.62 -17.65 26.13
C LYS A 68 9.00 -16.41 25.49
N LEU A 69 9.67 -15.27 25.62
CA LEU A 69 9.24 -13.99 25.08
C LEU A 69 10.52 -13.28 24.63
N GLY A 70 10.71 -13.12 23.33
CA GLY A 70 11.95 -12.57 22.77
C GLY A 70 13.05 -13.62 22.79
N GLY A 71 13.40 -14.18 21.63
CA GLY A 71 14.49 -15.14 21.52
C GLY A 71 15.83 -14.43 21.68
N ALA A 72 16.07 -13.39 20.89
CA ALA A 72 17.26 -12.57 20.99
C ALA A 72 17.15 -11.57 22.15
N ILE A 73 16.09 -10.75 22.12
CA ILE A 73 15.95 -9.60 23.01
C ILE A 73 14.52 -9.56 23.55
N ALA A 74 14.40 -9.32 24.85
CA ALA A 74 13.12 -9.00 25.46
C ALA A 74 13.20 -7.64 26.14
N MET A 75 12.22 -6.80 25.86
CA MET A 75 12.09 -5.47 26.44
C MET A 75 10.71 -5.26 27.06
N LYS A 76 10.70 -4.62 28.23
CA LYS A 76 9.49 -4.24 28.96
C LYS A 76 9.67 -2.86 29.56
N TYR A 77 8.70 -1.96 29.43
CA TYR A 77 8.75 -0.62 30.04
C TYR A 77 10.04 0.13 29.72
N SER A 78 10.55 -0.01 28.49
CA SER A 78 11.91 0.41 28.16
C SER A 78 11.99 1.28 26.91
N GLU A 79 12.96 2.19 26.91
CA GLU A 79 13.34 3.03 25.77
C GLU A 79 14.72 2.59 25.29
N SER A 80 14.83 2.24 24.01
CA SER A 80 16.08 1.73 23.45
C SER A 80 16.24 2.05 21.98
N VAL A 81 17.50 2.12 21.53
CA VAL A 81 17.82 2.35 20.13
C VAL A 81 18.77 1.30 19.60
N PHE A 82 18.49 0.78 18.43
CA PHE A 82 19.30 -0.22 17.73
C PHE A 82 19.72 0.36 16.39
N ARG A 83 21.04 0.42 16.14
CA ARG A 83 21.64 1.00 14.93
C ARG A 83 22.60 0.05 14.28
N ASN A 84 22.40 -0.31 13.02
CA ASN A 84 23.30 -1.23 12.32
C ASN A 84 23.47 -2.54 13.13
N VAL A 85 22.35 -3.21 13.41
CA VAL A 85 22.31 -4.43 14.24
C VAL A 85 21.68 -5.56 13.46
N ASN A 86 22.27 -6.75 13.51
CA ASN A 86 21.68 -7.96 12.95
C ASN A 86 21.11 -8.83 14.05
N ILE A 87 19.81 -9.15 13.99
CA ILE A 87 19.10 -10.01 14.94
C ILE A 87 18.65 -11.27 14.21
N LYS A 88 19.34 -12.39 14.45
CA LYS A 88 19.13 -13.57 13.62
C LYS A 88 19.14 -14.90 14.34
N ASN A 89 18.54 -15.90 13.70
CA ASN A 89 18.58 -17.30 14.12
C ASN A 89 18.13 -17.49 15.59
N SER A 90 17.21 -16.66 16.06
CA SER A 90 16.73 -16.70 17.45
C SER A 90 15.35 -17.34 17.52
N ASN A 91 15.08 -18.02 18.63
CA ASN A 91 13.90 -18.86 18.79
C ASN A 91 13.16 -18.46 20.06
N ALA A 92 11.84 -18.29 19.99
CA ALA A 92 11.04 -18.12 21.18
C ALA A 92 9.66 -18.75 21.09
N ASP A 93 8.97 -18.89 22.22
CA ASP A 93 7.53 -19.16 22.18
C ASP A 93 6.81 -18.01 21.42
N ARG A 94 7.16 -16.74 21.69
CA ARG A 94 6.58 -15.57 21.02
C ARG A 94 7.63 -14.46 20.87
N GLY A 95 7.62 -13.77 19.73
CA GLY A 95 8.66 -12.80 19.37
C GLY A 95 9.98 -13.52 19.14
N GLY A 96 10.11 -14.25 18.02
CA GLY A 96 11.27 -15.10 17.77
C GLY A 96 12.59 -14.34 17.86
N GLY A 97 12.65 -13.14 17.27
CA GLY A 97 13.73 -12.18 17.49
C GLY A 97 13.48 -11.37 18.76
N ILE A 98 12.45 -10.53 18.73
CA ILE A 98 12.15 -9.54 19.77
C ILE A 98 10.75 -9.73 20.34
N PHE A 99 10.67 -9.59 21.66
CA PHE A 99 9.44 -9.26 22.36
C PHE A 99 9.53 -7.87 22.98
N SER A 100 8.58 -7.01 22.65
CA SER A 100 8.44 -5.66 23.19
C SER A 100 7.09 -5.51 23.89
N PHE A 101 7.10 -5.00 25.12
CA PHE A 101 5.89 -4.70 25.88
C PHE A 101 5.97 -3.33 26.53
N ASP A 102 4.98 -2.48 26.25
CA ASP A 102 4.89 -1.13 26.80
C ASP A 102 6.23 -0.40 26.71
N SER A 103 6.83 -0.42 25.51
CA SER A 103 8.20 0.04 25.26
C SER A 103 8.27 0.85 23.97
N GLU A 104 9.33 1.64 23.85
CA GLU A 104 9.57 2.56 22.73
C GLU A 104 10.92 2.26 22.07
N PRO A 105 11.06 1.12 21.35
CA PRO A 105 12.28 0.83 20.62
C PRO A 105 12.34 1.55 19.28
N VAL A 106 13.53 2.05 18.94
CA VAL A 106 13.86 2.59 17.62
C VAL A 106 14.85 1.66 16.93
N PHE A 107 14.53 1.22 15.72
CA PHE A 107 15.37 0.39 14.87
C PHE A 107 15.78 1.17 13.62
N GLU A 108 17.07 1.37 13.42
CA GLU A 108 17.65 2.07 12.27
C GLU A 108 18.73 1.18 11.66
N ASP A 109 18.61 0.84 10.37
CA ASP A 109 19.56 -0.05 9.69
C ASP A 109 19.68 -1.43 10.37
N VAL A 110 18.53 -2.02 10.74
CA VAL A 110 18.48 -3.30 11.48
C VAL A 110 17.99 -4.42 10.57
N SER A 111 18.56 -5.62 10.72
CA SER A 111 18.04 -6.83 10.08
C SER A 111 17.44 -7.81 11.10
N PHE A 112 16.30 -8.40 10.74
CA PHE A 112 15.66 -9.52 11.45
C PHE A 112 15.59 -10.71 10.51
N GLU A 113 16.47 -11.68 10.70
CA GLU A 113 16.67 -12.78 9.75
C GLU A 113 16.50 -14.16 10.41
N SER A 114 15.70 -15.04 9.83
CA SER A 114 15.59 -16.44 10.28
C SER A 114 15.25 -16.59 11.77
N ASN A 115 14.37 -15.74 12.29
CA ASN A 115 13.87 -15.88 13.66
C ASN A 115 12.56 -16.66 13.70
N PHE A 116 12.36 -17.39 14.79
CA PHE A 116 11.32 -18.41 14.86
C PHE A 116 10.45 -18.28 16.11
N ALA A 117 9.12 -18.29 15.94
CA ALA A 117 8.16 -18.29 17.03
C ALA A 117 7.34 -19.59 17.08
N HIS A 118 7.52 -20.38 18.14
CA HIS A 118 6.87 -21.69 18.34
C HIS A 118 5.39 -21.62 18.73
N LYS A 119 4.92 -20.47 19.25
CA LYS A 119 3.56 -20.30 19.79
C LYS A 119 2.80 -19.15 19.15
N GLY A 120 2.90 -19.07 17.82
CA GLY A 120 1.92 -18.38 16.99
C GLY A 120 2.00 -16.85 16.98
N LYS A 121 3.07 -16.20 17.44
CA LYS A 121 3.10 -14.73 17.56
C LYS A 121 4.46 -14.12 17.24
N GLY A 122 4.54 -13.35 16.16
CA GLY A 122 5.67 -12.50 15.78
C GLY A 122 6.95 -13.30 15.53
N GLY A 123 7.18 -13.75 14.30
CA GLY A 123 8.39 -14.52 13.98
C GLY A 123 9.65 -13.67 14.18
N ALA A 124 9.68 -12.46 13.64
CA ALA A 124 10.70 -11.48 13.97
C ALA A 124 10.36 -10.73 15.26
N ILE A 125 9.21 -10.03 15.26
CA ILE A 125 8.86 -9.04 16.28
C ILE A 125 7.45 -9.31 16.79
N TYR A 126 7.33 -9.41 18.11
CA TYR A 126 6.06 -9.25 18.80
C TYR A 126 6.07 -7.97 19.63
N ALA A 127 5.30 -6.98 19.19
CA ALA A 127 5.06 -5.71 19.87
C ALA A 127 3.68 -5.71 20.53
N LEU A 128 3.66 -5.48 21.84
CA LEU A 128 2.44 -5.39 22.65
C LEU A 128 2.42 -4.02 23.33
N SER A 129 1.42 -3.19 23.03
CA SER A 129 1.31 -1.84 23.59
C SER A 129 2.60 -1.03 23.42
N SER A 130 3.35 -1.28 22.36
CA SER A 130 4.69 -0.70 22.14
C SER A 130 4.69 0.16 20.90
N ASN A 131 5.21 1.38 21.03
CA ASN A 131 5.28 2.36 19.95
C ASN A 131 6.66 2.28 19.31
N LEU A 132 6.84 1.26 18.47
CA LEU A 132 8.12 1.03 17.79
C LEU A 132 8.25 1.88 16.53
N ILE A 133 9.47 2.36 16.29
CA ILE A 133 9.82 3.06 15.05
C ILE A 133 10.88 2.22 14.34
N MET A 134 10.67 1.93 13.07
CA MET A 134 11.62 1.18 12.24
C MET A 134 11.92 1.92 10.95
N ARG A 135 13.21 2.08 10.65
CA ARG A 135 13.74 2.75 9.46
C ARG A 135 14.84 1.98 8.78
N ASN A 136 14.88 2.02 7.45
CA ASN A 136 15.99 1.50 6.64
C ASN A 136 16.36 0.05 6.97
N SER A 137 15.36 -0.78 7.27
CA SER A 137 15.55 -2.09 7.91
C SER A 137 15.03 -3.22 7.03
N ILE A 138 15.41 -4.45 7.37
CA ILE A 138 14.99 -5.66 6.65
C ILE A 138 14.42 -6.67 7.64
N ILE A 139 13.28 -7.26 7.31
CA ILE A 139 12.67 -8.39 8.02
C ILE A 139 12.51 -9.52 7.02
N SER A 140 13.34 -10.56 7.13
CA SER A 140 13.33 -11.66 6.18
C SER A 140 13.39 -13.04 6.80
N ASP A 141 12.72 -13.99 6.13
CA ASP A 141 12.84 -15.42 6.39
C ASP A 141 12.45 -15.79 7.84
N ASN A 142 11.55 -15.03 8.46
CA ASN A 142 11.07 -15.32 9.81
C ASN A 142 9.81 -16.18 9.75
N GLU A 143 9.71 -17.10 10.70
CA GLU A 143 8.65 -18.11 10.69
C GLU A 143 7.89 -18.15 12.01
N VAL A 144 6.58 -18.35 11.92
CA VAL A 144 5.69 -18.61 13.03
C VAL A 144 5.01 -19.95 12.81
N VAL A 145 5.02 -20.83 13.81
CA VAL A 145 4.13 -22.00 13.82
C VAL A 145 2.86 -21.65 14.57
N ALA A 146 1.71 -21.84 13.91
CA ALA A 146 0.40 -21.67 14.50
C ALA A 146 0.23 -22.59 15.72
N TYR A 147 -0.36 -22.07 16.79
CA TYR A 147 -0.39 -22.77 18.06
C TYR A 147 -1.71 -22.53 18.80
N THR A 148 -2.12 -23.51 19.60
CA THR A 148 -3.30 -23.44 20.45
C THR A 148 -2.90 -23.66 21.91
N LEU A 149 -3.51 -22.89 22.82
CA LEU A 149 -3.55 -23.21 24.24
C LEU A 149 -4.92 -23.89 24.44
N ASP A 150 -4.94 -25.22 24.63
CA ASP A 150 -6.13 -26.06 24.90
C ASP A 150 -6.93 -26.55 23.66
N GLU A 151 -8.26 -26.72 23.79
CA GLU A 151 -9.22 -27.28 22.79
C GLU A 151 -9.61 -26.27 21.68
N GLY A 152 -8.71 -25.37 21.31
CA GLY A 152 -8.92 -24.40 20.24
C GLY A 152 -8.18 -24.78 18.96
N GLU A 153 -8.61 -24.17 17.85
CA GLU A 153 -7.86 -24.23 16.59
C GLU A 153 -6.49 -23.52 16.72
N PRO A 154 -5.39 -24.06 16.16
CA PRO A 154 -4.08 -23.42 16.22
C PRO A 154 -4.07 -22.15 15.38
N ILE A 155 -3.58 -21.05 15.96
CA ILE A 155 -3.58 -19.73 15.33
C ILE A 155 -2.15 -19.16 15.29
N GLY A 156 -1.80 -18.52 14.18
CA GLY A 156 -0.55 -17.80 13.99
C GLY A 156 -0.79 -16.34 13.62
N TYR A 157 0.10 -15.45 14.07
CA TYR A 157 -0.06 -14.00 13.97
C TYR A 157 1.29 -13.36 13.63
N GLY A 158 1.36 -12.66 12.50
CA GLY A 158 2.54 -11.88 12.10
C GLY A 158 3.78 -12.74 11.87
N GLY A 159 3.95 -13.31 10.67
CA GLY A 159 5.16 -14.06 10.32
C GLY A 159 6.42 -13.21 10.51
N GLY A 160 6.40 -11.97 10.01
CA GLY A 160 7.38 -10.94 10.34
C GLY A 160 7.03 -10.22 11.64
N ILE A 161 6.06 -9.31 11.57
CA ILE A 161 5.66 -8.42 12.67
C ILE A 161 4.26 -8.77 13.16
N TYR A 162 4.11 -8.90 14.48
CA TYR A 162 2.82 -8.85 15.14
C TYR A 162 2.75 -7.65 16.09
N GLY A 163 1.85 -6.70 15.80
CA GLY A 163 1.55 -5.54 16.63
C GLY A 163 0.16 -5.65 17.26
N PHE A 164 0.07 -5.54 18.57
CA PHE A 164 -1.18 -5.49 19.33
C PHE A 164 -1.25 -4.20 20.14
N ASP A 165 -2.27 -3.37 19.90
CA ASP A 165 -2.46 -2.04 20.51
C ASP A 165 -1.22 -1.14 20.33
N THR A 166 -0.75 -0.96 19.10
CA THR A 166 0.52 -0.24 18.82
C THR A 166 0.32 0.96 17.91
N ASP A 167 1.05 2.04 18.15
CA ASP A 167 1.28 3.15 17.20
C ASP A 167 2.61 2.93 16.45
N ILE A 168 2.69 1.83 15.69
CA ILE A 168 3.90 1.48 14.94
C ILE A 168 4.13 2.43 13.76
N VAL A 169 5.39 2.82 13.56
CA VAL A 169 5.84 3.55 12.37
C VAL A 169 6.90 2.72 11.65
N ILE A 170 6.61 2.34 10.41
CA ILE A 170 7.52 1.60 9.54
C ILE A 170 7.76 2.43 8.29
N ASP A 171 9.03 2.76 8.05
CA ASP A 171 9.47 3.67 6.99
C ASP A 171 10.70 3.09 6.29
N SER A 172 10.70 2.97 4.96
CA SER A 172 11.90 2.52 4.23
C SER A 172 12.34 1.11 4.63
N VAL A 173 11.40 0.15 4.65
CA VAL A 173 11.65 -1.23 5.13
C VAL A 173 11.30 -2.26 4.06
N THR A 174 12.11 -3.31 3.98
CA THR A 174 11.79 -4.51 3.18
C THR A 174 11.33 -5.65 4.10
N ILE A 175 10.14 -6.20 3.86
CA ILE A 175 9.58 -7.34 4.59
C ILE A 175 9.34 -8.47 3.60
N MET A 176 10.13 -9.55 3.68
CA MET A 176 10.09 -10.60 2.67
C MET A 176 10.23 -12.02 3.19
N ASN A 177 9.65 -12.99 2.49
CA ASN A 177 9.79 -14.42 2.78
C ASN A 177 9.40 -14.80 4.22
N ASN A 178 8.51 -14.05 4.87
CA ASN A 178 8.05 -14.42 6.20
C ASN A 178 6.84 -15.33 6.09
N GLU A 179 6.78 -16.36 6.94
CA GLU A 179 5.82 -17.44 6.81
C GLU A 179 5.08 -17.72 8.12
N ILE A 180 3.77 -17.98 8.00
CA ILE A 180 3.01 -18.65 9.07
C ILE A 180 2.67 -20.07 8.64
N VAL A 181 3.28 -21.03 9.33
CA VAL A 181 2.99 -22.46 9.16
C VAL A 181 1.77 -22.83 10.00
N GLY A 182 0.66 -23.14 9.33
CA GLY A 182 -0.60 -23.56 9.95
C GLY A 182 -1.81 -23.11 9.16
N VAL A 183 -3.02 -23.51 9.58
CA VAL A 183 -4.25 -23.29 8.80
C VAL A 183 -5.04 -22.03 9.18
N ASN A 184 -4.79 -21.43 10.36
CA ASN A 184 -5.50 -20.21 10.80
C ASN A 184 -4.56 -19.03 11.07
N GLY A 185 -3.50 -18.90 10.28
CA GLY A 185 -2.56 -17.78 10.37
C GLY A 185 -3.09 -16.47 9.76
N LYS A 186 -2.62 -15.34 10.28
CA LYS A 186 -2.97 -14.00 9.82
C LYS A 186 -1.73 -13.11 9.71
N GLY A 187 -1.53 -12.49 8.55
CA GLY A 187 -0.44 -11.53 8.31
C GLY A 187 0.91 -12.22 8.16
N GLY A 188 1.26 -12.70 6.96
CA GLY A 188 2.57 -13.33 6.72
C GLY A 188 3.71 -12.33 6.95
N GLY A 189 3.61 -11.14 6.35
CA GLY A 189 4.52 -10.04 6.62
C GLY A 189 4.17 -9.32 7.93
N ILE A 190 3.01 -8.67 7.96
CA ILE A 190 2.56 -7.82 9.07
C ILE A 190 1.15 -8.24 9.52
N TYR A 191 0.95 -8.34 10.83
CA TYR A 191 -0.38 -8.32 11.43
C TYR A 191 -0.48 -7.22 12.50
N LEU A 192 -1.40 -6.28 12.30
CA LEU A 192 -1.78 -5.28 13.30
C LEU A 192 -3.21 -5.51 13.79
N ILE A 193 -3.39 -5.42 15.10
CA ILE A 193 -4.69 -5.51 15.76
C ILE A 193 -4.80 -4.50 16.89
N ASN A 194 -5.98 -3.90 17.04
CA ASN A 194 -6.35 -3.16 18.23
C ASN A 194 -7.45 -3.88 19.01
N SER A 195 -7.45 -3.69 20.33
CA SER A 195 -8.54 -4.01 21.22
C SER A 195 -9.65 -2.97 21.11
N GLU A 196 -10.87 -3.37 21.47
CA GLU A 196 -12.02 -2.45 21.47
C GLU A 196 -11.74 -1.20 22.32
N GLY A 197 -11.95 -0.02 21.73
CA GLY A 197 -11.72 1.28 22.36
C GLY A 197 -10.28 1.79 22.28
N PHE A 198 -9.34 0.99 21.77
CA PHE A 198 -8.01 1.48 21.43
C PHE A 198 -8.02 2.07 20.01
N GLN A 199 -7.54 3.30 19.87
CA GLN A 199 -7.45 3.99 18.59
C GLN A 199 -6.00 4.29 18.30
N SER A 200 -5.47 3.70 17.22
CA SER A 200 -4.15 4.02 16.66
C SER A 200 -4.26 4.33 15.18
N THR A 201 -3.28 5.09 14.69
CA THR A 201 -3.10 5.37 13.26
C THR A 201 -1.67 5.01 12.86
N PRO A 202 -1.34 3.71 12.76
CA PRO A 202 -0.02 3.29 12.32
C PRO A 202 0.33 3.88 10.95
N VAL A 203 1.61 4.16 10.74
CA VAL A 203 2.11 4.68 9.47
C VAL A 203 3.03 3.64 8.85
N ILE A 204 2.65 3.19 7.65
CA ILE A 204 3.37 2.20 6.87
C ILE A 204 3.71 2.85 5.54
N LYS A 205 4.97 3.25 5.35
CA LYS A 205 5.35 4.03 4.17
C LYS A 205 6.71 3.71 3.58
N ASP A 206 6.85 3.84 2.26
CA ASP A 206 8.15 3.61 1.60
C ASP A 206 8.63 2.16 1.80
N LEU A 207 7.73 1.17 1.71
CA LEU A 207 8.03 -0.25 1.97
C LEU A 207 8.04 -1.10 0.70
N VAL A 208 8.75 -2.23 0.78
CA VAL A 208 8.54 -3.39 -0.09
C VAL A 208 8.10 -4.56 0.78
N ILE A 209 6.89 -5.08 0.57
CA ILE A 209 6.34 -6.25 1.26
C ILE A 209 6.12 -7.34 0.22
N LYS A 210 6.98 -8.36 0.23
CA LYS A 210 6.94 -9.38 -0.83
C LYS A 210 7.14 -10.81 -0.40
N ASP A 211 6.58 -11.74 -1.17
CA ASP A 211 6.81 -13.18 -0.99
C ASP A 211 6.47 -13.70 0.43
N ASN A 212 5.60 -13.00 1.16
CA ASN A 212 5.17 -13.44 2.48
C ASN A 212 3.96 -14.36 2.37
N THR A 213 3.88 -15.35 3.26
CA THR A 213 2.88 -16.41 3.20
C THR A 213 2.11 -16.54 4.51
N ALA A 214 0.78 -16.54 4.42
CA ALA A 214 -0.10 -16.86 5.53
C ALA A 214 -1.44 -17.42 5.03
N PRO A 215 -2.28 -18.02 5.89
CA PRO A 215 -3.64 -18.36 5.48
C PRO A 215 -4.50 -17.14 5.10
N LYS A 216 -4.40 -16.02 5.82
CA LYS A 216 -5.10 -14.77 5.49
C LYS A 216 -4.16 -13.58 5.55
N GLY A 217 -4.22 -12.67 4.59
CA GLY A 217 -3.32 -11.52 4.56
C GLY A 217 -1.88 -11.96 4.38
N GLY A 218 -1.52 -12.49 3.20
CA GLY A 218 -0.17 -12.97 2.93
C GLY A 218 0.87 -11.88 3.22
N GLY A 219 0.65 -10.68 2.70
CA GLY A 219 1.43 -9.49 3.01
C GLY A 219 1.03 -8.86 4.34
N ILE A 220 -0.15 -8.24 4.39
CA ILE A 220 -0.65 -7.48 5.52
C ILE A 220 -2.01 -8.02 5.99
N TYR A 221 -2.20 -8.13 7.29
CA TYR A 221 -3.51 -8.29 7.93
C TYR A 221 -3.77 -7.14 8.91
N LEU A 222 -4.96 -6.55 8.85
CA LEU A 222 -5.44 -5.50 9.76
C LEU A 222 -6.71 -5.94 10.48
N PHE A 223 -6.80 -5.67 11.78
CA PHE A 223 -8.00 -5.93 12.58
C PHE A 223 -8.28 -4.78 13.56
N HIS A 224 -9.35 -4.00 13.34
CA HIS A 224 -9.65 -2.79 14.12
C HIS A 224 -8.53 -1.74 14.07
N VAL A 225 -7.78 -1.69 12.98
CA VAL A 225 -6.66 -0.75 12.80
C VAL A 225 -6.88 0.07 11.55
N ASN A 226 -6.69 1.40 11.64
CA ASN A 226 -6.90 2.33 10.52
C ASN A 226 -5.56 3.00 10.15
N PRO A 227 -4.62 2.28 9.51
CA PRO A 227 -3.32 2.84 9.18
C PRO A 227 -3.38 3.75 7.93
N ILE A 228 -2.35 4.58 7.78
CA ILE A 228 -1.99 5.20 6.51
C ILE A 228 -0.93 4.30 5.86
N ILE A 229 -1.25 3.81 4.66
CA ILE A 229 -0.38 2.98 3.83
C ILE A 229 -0.02 3.80 2.59
N GLU A 230 1.24 4.18 2.43
CA GLU A 230 1.65 5.06 1.34
C GLU A 230 3.00 4.71 0.71
N ARG A 231 3.16 4.87 -0.61
CA ARG A 231 4.43 4.61 -1.31
C ARG A 231 4.99 3.22 -1.00
N ILE A 232 4.12 2.20 -0.99
CA ILE A 232 4.53 0.82 -0.75
C ILE A 232 4.27 -0.08 -1.95
N GLN A 233 5.11 -1.08 -2.11
CA GLN A 233 4.92 -2.18 -3.05
C GLN A 233 4.52 -3.45 -2.27
N VAL A 234 3.36 -4.02 -2.59
CA VAL A 234 2.88 -5.30 -2.02
C VAL A 234 2.87 -6.32 -3.16
N VAL A 235 3.89 -7.19 -3.19
CA VAL A 235 4.21 -7.99 -4.38
C VAL A 235 4.27 -9.48 -4.06
N GLY A 236 3.66 -10.34 -4.87
CA GLY A 236 3.94 -11.77 -4.81
C GLY A 236 3.56 -12.46 -3.49
N ASN A 237 2.77 -11.81 -2.63
CA ASN A 237 2.40 -12.40 -1.35
C ASN A 237 1.30 -13.43 -1.54
N TYR A 238 1.31 -14.47 -0.69
CA TYR A 238 0.48 -15.65 -0.85
C TYR A 238 -0.46 -15.87 0.33
N ALA A 239 -1.75 -15.98 0.04
CA ALA A 239 -2.77 -16.40 0.98
C ALA A 239 -3.31 -17.80 0.66
N TYR A 240 -3.42 -18.69 1.66
CA TYR A 240 -4.18 -19.94 1.45
C TYR A 240 -5.70 -19.70 1.38
N ASN A 241 -6.18 -18.62 1.97
CA ASN A 241 -7.56 -18.15 1.90
C ASN A 241 -7.57 -16.75 1.27
N ASN A 242 -8.22 -15.77 1.87
CA ASN A 242 -8.42 -14.46 1.25
C ASN A 242 -7.27 -13.48 1.54
N GLY A 243 -7.17 -12.41 0.74
CA GLY A 243 -6.22 -11.33 0.99
C GLY A 243 -4.78 -11.77 0.74
N GLY A 244 -4.41 -12.08 -0.50
CA GLY A 244 -3.02 -12.42 -0.85
C GLY A 244 -2.07 -11.29 -0.45
N GLY A 245 -2.37 -10.08 -0.91
CA GLY A 245 -1.67 -8.86 -0.54
C GLY A 245 -2.12 -8.34 0.82
N ILE A 246 -3.33 -7.79 0.88
CA ILE A 246 -3.86 -7.10 2.06
C ILE A 246 -5.21 -7.69 2.48
N TYR A 247 -5.36 -7.97 3.76
CA TYR A 247 -6.61 -8.35 4.39
C TYR A 247 -6.99 -7.33 5.47
N CYS A 248 -8.22 -6.85 5.43
CA CYS A 248 -8.75 -5.95 6.44
C CYS A 248 -10.03 -6.51 7.04
N PHE A 249 -10.01 -6.70 8.35
CA PHE A 249 -11.18 -7.05 9.13
C PHE A 249 -11.57 -5.86 10.00
N GLU A 250 -12.76 -5.29 9.77
CA GLU A 250 -13.26 -4.16 10.58
C GLU A 250 -12.22 -3.02 10.70
N SER A 251 -11.54 -2.75 9.59
CA SER A 251 -10.44 -1.80 9.46
C SER A 251 -10.71 -0.87 8.27
N HIS A 252 -10.20 0.35 8.35
CA HIS A 252 -10.47 1.46 7.42
C HIS A 252 -9.17 2.15 7.01
N PRO A 253 -8.24 1.44 6.32
CA PRO A 253 -6.97 2.03 5.93
C PRO A 253 -7.18 3.09 4.83
N ILE A 254 -6.28 4.07 4.83
CA ILE A 254 -6.05 4.94 3.68
C ILE A 254 -4.86 4.36 2.91
N ILE A 255 -5.07 4.01 1.65
CA ILE A 255 -4.05 3.48 0.75
C ILE A 255 -3.79 4.53 -0.34
N ARG A 256 -2.56 5.02 -0.47
CA ARG A 256 -2.25 6.03 -1.50
C ARG A 256 -0.86 5.89 -2.10
N ASN A 257 -0.72 6.07 -3.41
CA ASN A 257 0.56 5.88 -4.09
C ASN A 257 1.11 4.49 -3.80
N VAL A 258 0.35 3.44 -4.09
CA VAL A 258 0.70 2.05 -3.76
C VAL A 258 0.61 1.18 -4.99
N THR A 259 1.52 0.21 -5.12
CA THR A 259 1.45 -0.83 -6.14
C THR A 259 1.17 -2.18 -5.46
N ILE A 260 0.01 -2.78 -5.71
CA ILE A 260 -0.38 -4.11 -5.23
C ILE A 260 -0.45 -5.03 -6.45
N THR A 261 0.51 -5.93 -6.59
CA THR A 261 0.63 -6.76 -7.79
C THR A 261 1.13 -8.16 -7.52
N GLU A 262 0.81 -9.09 -8.40
CA GLU A 262 1.24 -10.49 -8.37
C GLU A 262 0.88 -11.25 -7.08
N ASN A 263 0.00 -10.71 -6.23
CA ASN A 263 -0.43 -11.38 -5.03
C ASN A 263 -1.44 -12.48 -5.36
N LYS A 264 -1.40 -13.55 -4.58
CA LYS A 264 -2.16 -14.77 -4.88
C LYS A 264 -2.99 -15.25 -3.71
N SER A 265 -4.17 -15.81 -4.03
CA SER A 265 -4.92 -16.67 -3.12
C SER A 265 -5.06 -18.09 -3.67
N HIS A 266 -5.05 -19.09 -2.79
CA HIS A 266 -4.90 -20.50 -3.20
C HIS A 266 -6.15 -21.07 -3.88
N TYR A 267 -7.33 -20.94 -3.27
CA TYR A 267 -8.55 -21.57 -3.78
C TYR A 267 -9.34 -20.65 -4.71
N ASN A 268 -10.08 -21.21 -5.67
CA ASN A 268 -11.00 -20.45 -6.54
C ASN A 268 -12.12 -19.72 -5.78
N ASN A 269 -12.47 -20.17 -4.57
CA ASN A 269 -13.44 -19.52 -3.67
C ASN A 269 -12.77 -18.69 -2.57
N SER A 270 -11.46 -18.43 -2.70
CA SER A 270 -10.77 -17.38 -1.96
C SER A 270 -10.84 -16.10 -2.78
N TYR A 271 -11.01 -14.96 -2.12
CA TYR A 271 -11.27 -13.69 -2.81
C TYR A 271 -10.31 -12.59 -2.33
N GLY A 272 -10.26 -11.51 -3.09
CA GLY A 272 -9.39 -10.36 -2.83
C GLY A 272 -7.92 -10.76 -2.80
N ALA A 273 -7.42 -11.44 -3.83
CA ALA A 273 -6.00 -11.77 -3.93
C ALA A 273 -5.11 -10.52 -3.79
N GLY A 274 -5.53 -9.38 -4.35
CA GLY A 274 -4.93 -8.07 -4.03
C GLY A 274 -5.35 -7.58 -2.65
N ILE A 275 -6.61 -7.16 -2.51
CA ILE A 275 -7.19 -6.60 -1.29
C ILE A 275 -8.51 -7.33 -0.95
N TYR A 276 -8.62 -7.82 0.28
CA TYR A 276 -9.86 -8.35 0.84
C TYR A 276 -10.33 -7.53 2.04
N MET A 277 -11.55 -7.00 1.96
CA MET A 277 -12.18 -6.23 3.02
C MET A 277 -13.42 -6.96 3.55
N GLU A 278 -13.49 -7.17 4.87
CA GLU A 278 -14.70 -7.70 5.51
C GLU A 278 -14.96 -7.11 6.91
N GLY A 279 -16.14 -7.40 7.45
CA GLY A 279 -16.44 -7.31 8.88
C GLY A 279 -17.93 -7.50 9.16
N ASN A 280 -18.27 -7.57 10.45
CA ASN A 280 -19.60 -8.01 10.90
C ASN A 280 -20.36 -6.95 11.70
N ASN A 281 -19.67 -5.97 12.29
CA ASN A 281 -20.26 -4.94 13.13
C ASN A 281 -20.17 -3.52 12.52
N PRO A 282 -21.27 -2.95 12.00
CA PRO A 282 -21.32 -1.53 11.64
C PRO A 282 -21.26 -0.63 12.91
N PRO A 283 -20.86 0.65 12.80
CA PRO A 283 -20.61 1.41 11.58
C PRO A 283 -19.22 1.18 10.99
N TYR A 284 -19.14 1.17 9.66
CA TYR A 284 -17.91 0.94 8.90
C TYR A 284 -17.30 2.25 8.35
N ASP A 285 -17.43 3.33 9.11
CA ASP A 285 -17.00 4.68 8.77
C ASP A 285 -15.50 4.87 9.08
N PRO A 286 -14.67 5.42 8.16
CA PRO A 286 -14.99 5.96 6.83
C PRO A 286 -14.79 4.99 5.65
N GLY A 287 -14.65 3.68 5.89
CA GLY A 287 -14.47 2.72 4.80
C GLY A 287 -13.03 2.62 4.26
N LEU A 288 -12.87 1.86 3.18
CA LEU A 288 -11.59 1.72 2.48
C LEU A 288 -11.42 2.86 1.48
N ARG A 289 -10.28 3.54 1.49
CA ARG A 289 -9.94 4.62 0.56
C ARG A 289 -8.67 4.31 -0.19
N ILE A 290 -8.71 4.34 -1.52
CA ILE A 290 -7.58 4.07 -2.40
C ILE A 290 -7.41 5.26 -3.37
N VAL A 291 -6.23 5.87 -3.39
CA VAL A 291 -5.92 6.98 -4.32
C VAL A 291 -4.55 6.82 -4.96
N ASN A 292 -4.34 7.28 -6.20
CA ASN A 292 -3.02 7.25 -6.88
C ASN A 292 -2.39 5.85 -6.89
N SER A 293 -3.14 4.77 -6.97
CA SER A 293 -2.61 3.42 -6.74
C SER A 293 -2.78 2.52 -7.95
N ILE A 294 -1.91 1.51 -8.07
CA ILE A 294 -2.02 0.44 -9.07
C ILE A 294 -2.40 -0.85 -8.34
N VAL A 295 -3.51 -1.48 -8.73
CA VAL A 295 -3.91 -2.81 -8.27
C VAL A 295 -4.08 -3.72 -9.49
N TRP A 296 -3.03 -4.47 -9.82
CA TRP A 296 -2.93 -5.14 -11.11
C TRP A 296 -2.29 -6.52 -11.00
N GLY A 297 -2.77 -7.51 -11.76
CA GLY A 297 -2.13 -8.83 -11.89
C GLY A 297 -2.27 -9.72 -10.66
N ASN A 298 -3.15 -9.40 -9.71
CA ASN A 298 -3.44 -10.24 -8.55
C ASN A 298 -4.43 -11.34 -8.92
N LYS A 299 -4.22 -12.56 -8.39
CA LYS A 299 -4.97 -13.74 -8.87
C LYS A 299 -5.39 -14.70 -7.76
N ARG A 300 -6.64 -15.16 -7.79
CA ARG A 300 -7.11 -16.30 -6.99
C ARG A 300 -7.00 -17.61 -7.76
N GLY A 301 -7.00 -18.75 -7.06
CA GLY A 301 -6.95 -20.06 -7.70
C GLY A 301 -5.55 -20.60 -8.01
N ALA A 302 -4.51 -20.01 -7.42
CA ALA A 302 -3.12 -20.42 -7.66
C ALA A 302 -2.84 -21.90 -7.34
N GLY A 303 -3.63 -22.52 -6.48
CA GLY A 303 -3.53 -23.93 -6.11
C GLY A 303 -4.39 -24.90 -6.93
N THR A 304 -5.27 -24.38 -7.80
CA THR A 304 -6.35 -25.16 -8.43
C THR A 304 -6.19 -25.38 -9.93
N GLY A 305 -5.11 -24.87 -10.53
CA GLY A 305 -4.77 -25.07 -11.95
C GLY A 305 -5.43 -24.07 -12.92
N GLU A 306 -6.21 -23.14 -12.39
CA GLU A 306 -6.80 -22.01 -13.10
C GLU A 306 -6.66 -20.77 -12.21
N GLU A 307 -5.91 -19.76 -12.67
CA GLU A 307 -5.75 -18.49 -11.96
C GLU A 307 -6.72 -17.45 -12.52
N ILE A 308 -7.47 -16.79 -11.65
CA ILE A 308 -8.53 -15.83 -12.00
C ILE A 308 -8.11 -14.44 -11.48
N PRO A 309 -8.15 -13.37 -12.31
CA PRO A 309 -7.92 -12.00 -11.84
C PRO A 309 -8.81 -11.63 -10.65
N ASP A 310 -8.24 -11.02 -9.61
CA ASP A 310 -8.92 -10.80 -8.34
C ASP A 310 -8.27 -9.65 -7.54
N GLN A 311 -8.59 -8.42 -7.93
CA GLN A 311 -7.93 -7.21 -7.40
C GLN A 311 -8.48 -6.81 -6.04
N ILE A 312 -9.77 -6.43 -5.97
CA ILE A 312 -10.39 -5.91 -4.76
C ILE A 312 -11.71 -6.65 -4.50
N TYR A 313 -11.88 -7.14 -3.29
CA TYR A 313 -13.13 -7.75 -2.84
C TYR A 313 -13.61 -7.10 -1.55
N VAL A 314 -14.86 -6.64 -1.55
CA VAL A 314 -15.47 -5.97 -0.40
C VAL A 314 -16.78 -6.65 0.02
N THR A 315 -16.89 -6.98 1.31
CA THR A 315 -18.09 -7.58 1.89
C THR A 315 -18.42 -7.03 3.29
N GLY A 316 -19.71 -7.00 3.62
CA GLY A 316 -20.26 -6.42 4.84
C GLY A 316 -21.18 -5.25 4.50
N THR A 317 -22.49 -5.43 4.73
CA THR A 317 -23.53 -4.45 4.37
C THR A 317 -23.30 -3.09 5.02
N GLY A 318 -23.36 -2.02 4.23
CA GLY A 318 -23.16 -0.64 4.71
C GLY A 318 -21.69 -0.26 4.89
N ARG A 319 -20.77 -1.00 4.28
CA ARG A 319 -19.39 -0.54 4.10
C ARG A 319 -19.33 0.49 2.98
N MET A 320 -18.31 1.34 3.09
CA MET A 320 -17.98 2.33 2.09
C MET A 320 -16.66 1.96 1.41
N LEU A 321 -16.61 2.15 0.10
CA LEU A 321 -15.40 2.05 -0.70
C LEU A 321 -15.26 3.34 -1.51
N GLU A 322 -14.11 3.97 -1.43
CA GLU A 322 -13.75 5.10 -2.28
C GLU A 322 -12.44 4.78 -3.00
N VAL A 323 -12.47 4.94 -4.33
CA VAL A 323 -11.33 4.73 -5.20
C VAL A 323 -11.26 5.89 -6.17
N ALA A 324 -10.11 6.55 -6.26
CA ALA A 324 -9.90 7.67 -7.17
C ALA A 324 -8.49 7.65 -7.76
N PHE A 325 -8.31 8.18 -8.98
CA PHE A 325 -7.01 8.33 -9.63
C PHE A 325 -6.16 7.05 -9.52
N SER A 326 -6.77 5.88 -9.73
CA SER A 326 -6.12 4.58 -9.54
C SER A 326 -6.32 3.69 -10.75
N ASP A 327 -5.31 2.86 -11.03
CA ASP A 327 -5.31 1.89 -12.12
C ASP A 327 -5.63 0.51 -11.57
N ILE A 328 -6.78 -0.03 -11.96
CA ILE A 328 -7.30 -1.31 -11.44
C ILE A 328 -7.60 -2.23 -12.61
N GLU A 329 -6.95 -3.40 -12.62
CA GLU A 329 -7.19 -4.41 -13.65
C GLU A 329 -8.66 -4.85 -13.65
N ASP A 330 -9.28 -4.80 -14.84
CA ASP A 330 -10.66 -5.22 -15.08
C ASP A 330 -11.69 -4.39 -14.29
N LEU A 331 -11.46 -3.08 -14.16
CA LEU A 331 -12.35 -2.17 -13.42
C LEU A 331 -13.80 -2.17 -13.95
N GLU A 332 -13.98 -2.30 -15.26
CA GLU A 332 -15.30 -2.41 -15.89
C GLU A 332 -15.95 -3.81 -15.72
N GLY A 333 -15.17 -4.80 -15.29
CA GLY A 333 -15.57 -6.18 -15.07
C GLY A 333 -15.59 -6.56 -13.59
N GLU A 334 -14.76 -7.54 -13.21
CA GLU A 334 -14.72 -8.13 -11.86
C GLU A 334 -13.49 -7.65 -11.04
N GLY A 335 -12.84 -6.56 -11.49
CA GLY A 335 -11.71 -5.94 -10.78
C GLY A 335 -12.08 -5.51 -9.36
N ILE A 336 -13.29 -4.96 -9.18
CA ILE A 336 -13.87 -4.67 -7.86
C ILE A 336 -15.14 -5.49 -7.67
N GLN A 337 -15.12 -6.42 -6.72
CA GLN A 337 -16.23 -7.32 -6.43
C GLN A 337 -16.93 -6.96 -5.11
N PHE A 338 -18.27 -6.93 -5.13
CA PHE A 338 -19.13 -6.67 -3.98
C PHE A 338 -20.02 -7.87 -3.65
N TYR A 339 -20.06 -8.30 -2.39
CA TYR A 339 -20.94 -9.40 -1.92
C TYR A 339 -22.07 -8.93 -0.99
N SER A 340 -22.26 -7.62 -0.88
CA SER A 340 -23.31 -6.98 -0.09
C SER A 340 -23.60 -5.60 -0.67
N THR A 341 -24.64 -4.92 -0.16
CA THR A 341 -24.86 -3.50 -0.49
C THR A 341 -23.73 -2.67 0.10
N ILE A 342 -22.95 -2.06 -0.78
CA ILE A 342 -21.82 -1.17 -0.49
C ILE A 342 -22.17 0.22 -1.02
N ASP A 343 -21.76 1.25 -0.29
CA ASP A 343 -21.77 2.63 -0.79
C ASP A 343 -20.43 2.86 -1.51
N ASP A 344 -20.45 2.82 -2.84
CA ASP A 344 -19.25 2.90 -3.68
C ASP A 344 -19.06 4.30 -4.31
N TYR A 345 -17.82 4.78 -4.21
CA TYR A 345 -17.35 6.08 -4.69
C TYR A 345 -16.16 5.85 -5.61
N THR A 346 -16.40 5.28 -6.79
CA THR A 346 -15.35 4.78 -7.71
C THR A 346 -15.28 5.52 -9.06
N ASN A 347 -16.12 6.52 -9.31
CA ASN A 347 -16.16 7.26 -10.59
C ASN A 347 -15.26 8.51 -10.60
N PHE A 348 -14.01 8.39 -10.15
CA PHE A 348 -13.08 9.52 -10.00
C PHE A 348 -11.76 9.28 -10.71
N SER A 349 -11.73 9.43 -12.04
CA SER A 349 -10.50 9.32 -12.85
C SER A 349 -9.70 8.03 -12.62
N ASN A 350 -10.40 6.92 -12.40
CA ASN A 350 -9.77 5.60 -12.35
C ASN A 350 -9.62 5.06 -13.77
N ILE A 351 -8.55 4.31 -14.01
CA ILE A 351 -8.26 3.68 -15.30
C ILE A 351 -8.17 2.15 -15.12
N SER A 352 -8.24 1.44 -16.24
CA SER A 352 -8.03 -0.02 -16.31
C SER A 352 -7.19 -0.32 -17.55
N GLU A 353 -5.95 0.17 -17.54
CA GLU A 353 -5.02 0.09 -18.66
C GLU A 353 -3.73 -0.58 -18.20
N THR A 354 -3.04 -1.30 -19.08
CA THR A 354 -1.85 -2.04 -18.62
C THR A 354 -0.77 -1.09 -18.09
N PRO A 355 -0.28 -1.23 -16.84
CA PRO A 355 0.64 -0.25 -16.23
C PRO A 355 2.02 -0.14 -16.90
N LEU A 356 2.39 -1.08 -17.77
CA LEU A 356 3.70 -1.14 -18.43
C LEU A 356 4.89 -1.07 -17.46
N PHE A 357 4.98 -2.02 -16.53
CA PHE A 357 6.13 -2.15 -15.63
C PHE A 357 7.44 -2.47 -16.39
N THR A 358 8.57 -1.94 -15.89
CA THR A 358 9.89 -2.05 -16.52
C THR A 358 10.40 -3.49 -16.62
N ASP A 359 10.43 -4.22 -15.51
CA ASP A 359 10.93 -5.60 -15.46
C ASP A 359 10.31 -6.38 -14.29
N PRO A 360 8.99 -6.70 -14.37
CA PRO A 360 8.27 -7.35 -13.27
C PRO A 360 8.86 -8.71 -12.88
N GLU A 361 9.42 -9.46 -13.85
CA GLU A 361 10.08 -10.76 -13.61
C GLU A 361 11.28 -10.65 -12.66
N ASN A 362 11.91 -9.47 -12.57
CA ASN A 362 13.00 -9.17 -11.65
C ASN A 362 12.57 -8.25 -10.48
N ASN A 363 11.27 -8.14 -10.21
CA ASN A 363 10.68 -7.29 -9.18
C ASN A 363 10.92 -5.78 -9.38
N ASP A 364 11.08 -5.31 -10.62
CA ASP A 364 11.13 -3.89 -10.94
C ASP A 364 9.77 -3.43 -11.50
N PHE A 365 8.98 -2.84 -10.60
CA PHE A 365 7.66 -2.29 -10.90
C PHE A 365 7.68 -0.77 -11.12
N SER A 366 8.83 -0.20 -11.47
CA SER A 366 8.86 1.15 -12.04
C SER A 366 8.13 1.18 -13.40
N LEU A 367 7.64 2.34 -13.80
CA LEU A 367 6.87 2.51 -15.05
C LEU A 367 7.78 2.75 -16.24
N LEU A 368 7.48 2.12 -17.38
CA LEU A 368 8.09 2.40 -18.68
C LEU A 368 7.52 3.68 -19.30
N GLN A 369 8.32 4.34 -20.13
CA GLN A 369 7.85 5.47 -20.94
C GLN A 369 6.61 5.07 -21.77
N GLY A 370 5.56 5.87 -21.69
CA GLY A 370 4.27 5.62 -22.35
C GLY A 370 3.30 4.77 -21.52
N SER A 371 3.64 4.46 -20.27
CA SER A 371 2.67 3.91 -19.31
C SER A 371 1.49 4.87 -19.13
N PRO A 372 0.25 4.35 -19.12
CA PRO A 372 -0.96 5.13 -18.87
C PRO A 372 -1.05 5.63 -17.41
N ALA A 373 -0.26 5.04 -16.50
CA ALA A 373 -0.20 5.42 -15.10
C ALA A 373 0.69 6.65 -14.84
N ILE A 374 1.48 7.08 -15.83
CA ILE A 374 2.36 8.26 -15.70
C ILE A 374 1.53 9.53 -15.83
N ASP A 375 1.76 10.49 -14.93
CA ASP A 375 1.03 11.76 -14.83
C ASP A 375 -0.49 11.61 -14.64
N ALA A 376 -0.96 10.42 -14.27
CA ALA A 376 -2.39 10.12 -14.21
C ALA A 376 -3.00 10.19 -12.80
N GLY A 377 -2.16 10.36 -11.78
CA GLY A 377 -2.58 10.58 -10.40
C GLY A 377 -3.05 12.00 -10.12
N THR A 378 -3.25 12.32 -8.85
CA THR A 378 -3.56 13.68 -8.38
C THR A 378 -2.65 14.11 -7.23
N ALA A 379 -2.22 15.38 -7.25
CA ALA A 379 -1.47 15.98 -6.15
C ALA A 379 -2.35 16.37 -4.95
N TYR A 380 -3.68 16.48 -5.14
CA TYR A 380 -4.60 16.90 -4.09
C TYR A 380 -5.96 16.21 -4.24
N TYR A 381 -6.44 15.58 -3.16
CA TYR A 381 -7.73 14.89 -3.15
C TYR A 381 -8.42 15.01 -1.80
N ILE A 382 -9.72 15.31 -1.84
CA ILE A 382 -10.63 15.36 -0.69
C ILE A 382 -11.60 14.19 -0.80
N SER A 383 -11.72 13.42 0.27
CA SER A 383 -12.65 12.30 0.37
C SER A 383 -14.10 12.75 0.21
N GLN A 384 -14.84 12.04 -0.61
CA GLN A 384 -16.28 12.19 -0.81
C GLN A 384 -17.09 11.57 0.33
N ILE A 385 -16.46 10.73 1.15
CA ILE A 385 -17.09 10.07 2.29
C ILE A 385 -17.26 11.03 3.46
N ASP A 386 -16.16 11.70 3.85
CA ASP A 386 -16.11 12.49 5.09
C ASP A 386 -15.53 13.91 4.92
N GLY A 387 -15.11 14.30 3.71
CA GLY A 387 -14.50 15.61 3.44
C GLY A 387 -13.06 15.76 3.95
N SER A 388 -12.42 14.67 4.37
CA SER A 388 -11.02 14.71 4.81
C SER A 388 -10.05 14.80 3.63
N ILE A 389 -8.89 15.43 3.84
CA ILE A 389 -7.83 15.51 2.83
C ILE A 389 -7.06 14.18 2.83
N ILE A 390 -7.19 13.42 1.74
CA ILE A 390 -6.57 12.10 1.59
C ILE A 390 -5.24 12.19 0.84
N VAL A 391 -5.11 13.14 -0.09
CA VAL A 391 -3.86 13.38 -0.82
C VAL A 391 -3.53 14.86 -0.76
N ASN A 392 -2.27 15.16 -0.46
CA ASN A 392 -1.70 16.50 -0.46
C ASN A 392 -0.18 16.36 -0.67
N ILE A 393 0.22 16.24 -1.94
CA ILE A 393 1.58 16.01 -2.39
C ILE A 393 2.10 17.34 -2.96
N PRO A 394 3.16 17.93 -2.39
CA PRO A 394 3.79 19.12 -2.97
C PRO A 394 4.42 18.82 -4.34
N ASP A 395 4.38 19.79 -5.26
CA ASP A 395 5.00 19.73 -6.60
C ASP A 395 6.47 19.32 -6.61
N SER A 396 7.18 19.47 -5.48
CA SER A 396 8.57 19.03 -5.34
C SER A 396 8.74 17.52 -5.18
N LEU A 397 7.65 16.76 -5.02
CA LEU A 397 7.67 15.31 -4.75
C LEU A 397 7.22 14.45 -5.94
N PHE A 398 6.82 15.05 -7.05
CA PHE A 398 6.48 14.37 -8.30
C PHE A 398 7.12 15.06 -9.50
N SER A 399 7.17 14.38 -10.64
CA SER A 399 7.64 14.94 -11.91
C SER A 399 6.47 15.10 -12.87
N GLY A 400 6.67 15.84 -13.97
CA GLY A 400 5.61 16.05 -14.95
C GLY A 400 4.50 16.98 -14.47
N SER A 401 3.28 16.70 -14.92
CA SER A 401 2.06 17.48 -14.71
C SER A 401 1.24 17.02 -13.49
N ALA A 402 1.39 15.76 -13.06
CA ALA A 402 0.74 15.23 -11.87
C ALA A 402 1.53 14.02 -11.33
N PRO A 403 1.30 13.58 -10.07
CA PRO A 403 1.93 12.35 -9.57
C PRO A 403 1.57 11.14 -10.42
N ASP A 404 2.51 10.20 -10.55
CA ASP A 404 2.22 8.91 -11.17
C ASP A 404 1.29 8.08 -10.26
N MET A 405 0.45 7.25 -10.87
CA MET A 405 -0.23 6.20 -10.13
C MET A 405 0.77 5.10 -9.75
N GLY A 406 0.62 4.56 -8.54
CA GLY A 406 1.49 3.51 -8.01
C GLY A 406 2.50 4.02 -6.98
N ALA A 407 3.39 3.12 -6.57
CA ALA A 407 4.35 3.37 -5.49
C ALA A 407 5.57 4.20 -5.88
N LEU A 408 5.90 4.24 -7.18
CA LEU A 408 7.15 4.78 -7.69
C LEU A 408 6.86 5.84 -8.73
N GLU A 409 7.40 7.03 -8.49
CA GLU A 409 7.41 8.10 -9.47
C GLU A 409 8.41 7.78 -10.59
N SER A 410 7.98 7.94 -11.83
CA SER A 410 8.81 7.73 -13.02
C SER A 410 9.60 8.99 -13.39
N PRO A 411 10.69 8.86 -14.16
CA PRO A 411 11.43 10.01 -14.68
C PRO A 411 10.85 10.53 -16.00
N TYR A 412 9.70 10.03 -16.44
CA TYR A 412 9.11 10.32 -17.74
C TYR A 412 7.95 11.30 -17.59
N GLU A 413 7.64 12.03 -18.66
CA GLU A 413 6.38 12.76 -18.77
C GLU A 413 5.37 11.83 -19.46
N GLY A 414 4.19 11.70 -18.86
CA GLY A 414 3.10 10.84 -19.29
C GLY A 414 2.15 11.56 -20.23
N THR A 415 1.24 10.79 -20.82
CA THR A 415 0.08 11.32 -21.56
C THR A 415 -1.22 11.18 -20.76
N GLY A 416 -1.14 10.69 -19.51
CA GLY A 416 -2.27 10.21 -18.71
C GLY A 416 -2.93 11.24 -17.79
N GLY A 417 -2.47 12.48 -17.78
CA GLY A 417 -3.04 13.54 -16.93
C GLY A 417 -4.19 14.30 -17.57
N SER A 418 -5.01 14.96 -16.73
CA SER A 418 -5.97 15.96 -17.21
C SER A 418 -5.18 17.05 -17.94
N THR A 419 -5.32 17.07 -19.26
CA THR A 419 -4.71 18.05 -20.13
C THR A 419 -5.56 19.29 -20.12
N VAL A 420 -4.92 20.45 -19.93
CA VAL A 420 -5.58 21.75 -20.05
C VAL A 420 -5.27 22.31 -21.43
N LEU A 421 -6.31 22.48 -22.25
CA LEU A 421 -6.22 23.18 -23.54
C LEU A 421 -6.86 24.56 -23.43
N VAL A 422 -6.13 25.57 -23.89
CA VAL A 422 -6.64 26.93 -24.02
C VAL A 422 -7.22 27.11 -25.42
N VAL A 423 -8.53 27.31 -25.52
CA VAL A 423 -9.25 27.58 -26.76
C VAL A 423 -9.55 29.06 -26.87
N GLU A 424 -8.84 29.77 -27.75
CA GLU A 424 -9.13 31.17 -28.06
C GLU A 424 -10.35 31.29 -28.98
N TYR A 425 -11.19 32.30 -28.74
CA TYR A 425 -12.35 32.64 -29.56
C TYR A 425 -12.46 34.15 -29.76
N MET A 426 -13.12 34.54 -30.86
CA MET A 426 -13.37 35.95 -31.20
C MET A 426 -14.81 36.35 -30.86
N GLU A 427 -15.09 37.65 -30.75
CA GLU A 427 -16.44 38.18 -30.71
C GLU A 427 -17.23 37.72 -31.94
N GLY A 428 -18.46 37.24 -31.72
CA GLY A 428 -19.34 36.74 -32.78
C GLY A 428 -19.26 35.23 -32.98
N TRP A 429 -19.50 34.77 -34.21
CA TRP A 429 -19.62 33.35 -34.55
C TRP A 429 -18.26 32.67 -34.71
N ASN A 430 -18.06 31.60 -33.95
CA ASN A 430 -16.87 30.75 -33.99
C ASN A 430 -17.26 29.30 -34.26
N ILE A 431 -16.35 28.54 -34.87
CA ILE A 431 -16.45 27.08 -34.89
C ILE A 431 -15.69 26.57 -33.67
N VAL A 432 -16.37 25.79 -32.83
CA VAL A 432 -15.82 25.14 -31.65
C VAL A 432 -15.98 23.63 -31.75
N GLY A 433 -15.27 22.90 -30.90
CA GLY A 433 -15.32 21.46 -30.80
C GLY A 433 -14.97 21.01 -29.38
N LEU A 434 -15.04 19.71 -29.14
CA LEU A 434 -14.66 19.11 -27.86
C LEU A 434 -13.34 18.34 -28.02
N PRO A 435 -12.19 18.98 -27.72
CA PRO A 435 -10.87 18.38 -27.98
C PRO A 435 -10.39 17.43 -26.87
N LEU A 436 -11.12 17.31 -25.76
CA LEU A 436 -10.78 16.50 -24.59
C LEU A 436 -12.02 15.73 -24.11
N ASN A 437 -11.85 14.58 -23.47
CA ASN A 437 -12.93 13.96 -22.70
C ASN A 437 -13.09 14.72 -21.38
N VAL A 438 -14.26 15.33 -21.18
CA VAL A 438 -14.55 16.22 -20.05
C VAL A 438 -15.71 15.67 -19.22
N GLU A 439 -15.77 16.03 -17.94
CA GLU A 439 -16.86 15.61 -17.04
C GLU A 439 -18.21 16.24 -17.42
N ASP A 440 -18.20 17.53 -17.81
CA ASP A 440 -19.38 18.26 -18.27
C ASP A 440 -19.12 18.85 -19.67
N ALA A 441 -19.73 18.22 -20.68
CA ALA A 441 -19.61 18.64 -22.07
C ALA A 441 -20.60 19.74 -22.49
N SER A 442 -21.31 20.37 -21.54
CA SER A 442 -22.21 21.49 -21.86
C SER A 442 -21.41 22.73 -22.28
N TYR A 443 -21.89 23.44 -23.32
CA TYR A 443 -21.17 24.63 -23.76
C TYR A 443 -21.12 25.73 -22.69
N GLY A 444 -22.09 25.74 -21.76
CA GLY A 444 -22.11 26.70 -20.66
C GLY A 444 -21.04 26.42 -19.60
N ALA A 445 -20.67 25.16 -19.38
CA ALA A 445 -19.55 24.79 -18.50
C ALA A 445 -18.20 25.01 -19.18
N LEU A 446 -18.10 24.71 -20.47
CA LEU A 446 -16.85 24.79 -21.23
C LEU A 446 -16.52 26.21 -21.70
N PHE A 447 -17.54 27.02 -21.96
CA PHE A 447 -17.42 28.35 -22.55
C PHE A 447 -18.35 29.32 -21.83
N GLU A 448 -17.97 29.76 -20.63
CA GLU A 448 -18.82 30.60 -19.75
C GLU A 448 -19.28 31.92 -20.41
N ASP A 449 -18.47 32.46 -21.33
CA ASP A 449 -18.73 33.71 -22.06
C ASP A 449 -19.62 33.53 -23.31
N ALA A 450 -20.04 32.29 -23.60
CA ALA A 450 -20.88 32.00 -24.75
C ALA A 450 -22.31 32.54 -24.58
N VAL A 451 -22.90 32.99 -25.68
CA VAL A 451 -24.30 33.44 -25.72
C VAL A 451 -25.21 32.23 -25.62
N GLY A 452 -26.05 32.20 -24.59
CA GLY A 452 -27.00 31.11 -24.36
C GLY A 452 -27.91 30.82 -25.56
N GLY A 453 -28.07 29.53 -25.87
CA GLY A 453 -28.93 29.02 -26.94
C GLY A 453 -28.35 29.16 -28.34
N THR A 454 -27.02 29.32 -28.47
CA THR A 454 -26.36 29.54 -29.78
C THR A 454 -25.47 28.40 -30.26
N LEU A 455 -25.45 27.25 -29.55
CA LEU A 455 -24.70 26.07 -29.98
C LEU A 455 -25.45 25.33 -31.10
N TYR A 456 -24.88 25.32 -32.32
CA TYR A 456 -25.49 24.67 -33.49
C TYR A 456 -24.54 23.67 -34.16
N GLY A 457 -24.95 22.39 -34.21
CA GLY A 457 -24.29 21.34 -34.99
C GLY A 457 -24.86 21.22 -36.41
N TYR A 458 -24.27 20.38 -37.25
CA TYR A 458 -24.73 20.16 -38.63
C TYR A 458 -24.83 18.67 -38.99
N GLU A 459 -26.03 18.22 -39.37
CA GLU A 459 -26.30 16.87 -39.89
C GLU A 459 -27.32 16.98 -41.04
N GLY A 460 -26.83 17.33 -42.24
CA GLY A 460 -27.69 17.62 -43.41
C GLY A 460 -28.51 18.92 -43.31
N SER A 461 -28.72 19.42 -42.10
CA SER A 461 -29.23 20.74 -41.75
C SER A 461 -28.70 21.15 -40.37
N TYR A 462 -28.76 22.44 -40.04
CA TYR A 462 -28.36 22.91 -38.71
C TYR A 462 -29.38 22.49 -37.65
N TYR A 463 -28.88 22.01 -36.51
CA TYR A 463 -29.67 21.67 -35.33
C TYR A 463 -29.07 22.33 -34.09
N GLY A 464 -29.92 22.70 -33.13
CA GLY A 464 -29.47 23.22 -31.84
C GLY A 464 -29.07 22.10 -30.88
N SER A 465 -28.07 22.35 -30.05
CA SER A 465 -27.62 21.46 -28.98
C SER A 465 -27.34 22.27 -27.71
N ASP A 466 -27.22 21.60 -26.56
CA ASP A 466 -26.72 22.20 -25.32
C ASP A 466 -25.38 21.58 -24.87
N THR A 467 -24.96 20.48 -25.51
CA THR A 467 -23.71 19.75 -25.24
C THR A 467 -22.91 19.54 -26.52
N LEU A 468 -21.58 19.48 -26.39
CA LEU A 468 -20.67 19.11 -27.45
C LEU A 468 -20.41 17.60 -27.42
N GLU A 469 -20.26 17.00 -28.60
CA GLU A 469 -19.81 15.63 -28.76
C GLU A 469 -18.44 15.62 -29.46
N ALA A 470 -17.53 14.77 -28.99
CA ALA A 470 -16.21 14.62 -29.59
C ALA A 470 -16.30 14.28 -31.09
N GLY A 471 -15.50 14.96 -31.91
CA GLY A 471 -15.47 14.79 -33.37
C GLY A 471 -16.46 15.64 -34.14
N ASN A 472 -17.53 16.11 -33.51
CA ASN A 472 -18.47 17.03 -34.13
C ASN A 472 -17.98 18.47 -33.93
N GLY A 473 -18.06 19.27 -34.99
CA GLY A 473 -17.86 20.72 -34.90
C GLY A 473 -19.20 21.43 -34.69
N TYR A 474 -19.16 22.57 -34.00
CA TYR A 474 -20.33 23.36 -33.67
C TYR A 474 -20.09 24.84 -33.94
N TRP A 475 -21.13 25.57 -34.33
CA TRP A 475 -21.13 27.02 -34.26
C TRP A 475 -21.52 27.47 -32.86
N LEU A 476 -20.81 28.46 -32.33
CA LEU A 476 -21.11 29.09 -31.03
C LEU A 476 -20.84 30.60 -31.10
N VAL A 477 -21.65 31.40 -30.41
CA VAL A 477 -21.50 32.87 -30.39
C VAL A 477 -20.90 33.35 -29.08
N PHE A 478 -19.95 34.27 -29.17
CA PHE A 478 -19.34 34.95 -28.02
C PHE A 478 -19.60 36.46 -28.06
N THR A 479 -19.66 37.08 -26.88
CA THR A 479 -19.93 38.54 -26.77
C THR A 479 -18.67 39.40 -26.83
N ASN A 480 -17.50 38.83 -26.59
CA ASN A 480 -16.20 39.48 -26.67
C ASN A 480 -15.16 38.47 -27.16
N ASP A 481 -14.01 38.95 -27.61
CA ASP A 481 -12.81 38.13 -27.78
C ASP A 481 -12.37 37.57 -26.40
N GLY A 482 -11.89 36.33 -26.36
CA GLY A 482 -11.50 35.67 -25.11
C GLY A 482 -10.89 34.29 -25.32
N SER A 483 -10.81 33.55 -24.22
CA SER A 483 -10.33 32.17 -24.21
C SER A 483 -11.07 31.34 -23.18
N ALA A 484 -11.17 30.04 -23.42
CA ALA A 484 -11.66 29.06 -22.46
C ALA A 484 -10.54 28.07 -22.12
N GLU A 485 -10.36 27.77 -20.84
CA GLU A 485 -9.51 26.67 -20.39
C GLU A 485 -10.37 25.41 -20.26
N ILE A 486 -10.09 24.41 -21.08
CA ILE A 486 -10.78 23.13 -21.06
C ILE A 486 -9.83 22.11 -20.44
N SER A 487 -10.23 21.51 -19.32
CA SER A 487 -9.48 20.44 -18.65
C SER A 487 -10.18 19.11 -18.91
N GLY A 488 -9.44 18.08 -19.31
CA GLY A 488 -9.99 16.76 -19.60
C GLY A 488 -8.93 15.77 -20.07
N GLU A 489 -9.32 14.54 -20.34
CA GLU A 489 -8.39 13.53 -20.85
C GLU A 489 -8.14 13.72 -22.36
N GLU A 490 -6.93 13.45 -22.82
CA GLU A 490 -6.61 13.56 -24.25
C GLU A 490 -7.37 12.53 -25.10
N ILE A 491 -8.04 13.04 -26.13
CA ILE A 491 -8.49 12.26 -27.27
C ILE A 491 -7.28 12.09 -28.19
N THR A 492 -6.72 10.89 -28.26
CA THR A 492 -5.54 10.60 -29.10
C THR A 492 -5.91 10.01 -30.47
N ASN A 493 -7.14 9.53 -30.62
CA ASN A 493 -7.69 9.04 -31.88
C ASN A 493 -9.21 9.17 -31.89
N LEU A 494 -9.80 9.31 -33.08
CA LEU A 494 -11.25 9.34 -33.23
C LEU A 494 -11.68 8.79 -34.60
N THR A 495 -12.73 7.98 -34.62
CA THR A 495 -13.35 7.49 -35.86
C THR A 495 -14.65 8.24 -36.12
N ILE A 496 -14.68 9.07 -37.17
CA ILE A 496 -15.85 9.88 -37.54
C ILE A 496 -16.48 9.32 -38.82
N SER A 497 -17.80 9.13 -38.81
CA SER A 497 -18.57 8.78 -40.01
C SER A 497 -18.89 10.03 -40.83
N LEU A 498 -18.52 10.04 -42.11
CA LEU A 498 -18.76 11.18 -43.00
C LEU A 498 -19.97 10.96 -43.90
N SER A 499 -20.77 12.00 -44.07
CA SER A 499 -21.86 12.03 -45.05
C SER A 499 -21.41 12.64 -46.38
N GLU A 500 -22.05 12.25 -47.48
CA GLU A 500 -21.84 12.89 -48.79
C GLU A 500 -22.27 14.36 -48.73
N GLY A 501 -21.34 15.28 -49.05
CA GLY A 501 -21.56 16.72 -48.98
C GLY A 501 -20.81 17.39 -47.83
N TRP A 502 -21.46 18.36 -47.17
CA TRP A 502 -20.86 19.13 -46.08
C TRP A 502 -20.89 18.35 -44.76
N ASN A 503 -19.81 18.46 -43.99
CA ASN A 503 -19.69 17.93 -42.63
C ASN A 503 -19.04 19.04 -41.77
N LEU A 504 -19.42 19.15 -40.50
CA LEU A 504 -18.80 20.07 -39.54
C LEU A 504 -18.10 19.21 -38.47
N ILE A 505 -16.77 19.21 -38.46
CA ILE A 505 -15.95 18.29 -37.66
C ILE A 505 -14.99 19.06 -36.75
N ALA A 506 -14.67 18.46 -35.61
CA ALA A 506 -13.67 18.94 -34.67
C ALA A 506 -12.48 17.98 -34.59
N GLY A 507 -11.30 18.54 -34.28
CA GLY A 507 -10.07 17.78 -34.11
C GLY A 507 -9.96 17.10 -32.74
N ILE A 508 -8.93 16.27 -32.62
CA ILE A 508 -8.51 15.62 -31.36
C ILE A 508 -7.62 16.57 -30.53
N SER A 509 -7.02 16.11 -29.43
CA SER A 509 -6.30 16.97 -28.48
C SER A 509 -5.00 17.60 -29.01
N SER A 510 -4.47 17.09 -30.13
CA SER A 510 -3.25 17.60 -30.76
C SER A 510 -3.43 17.78 -32.27
N SER A 511 -2.55 18.59 -32.88
CA SER A 511 -2.57 18.83 -34.33
C SER A 511 -2.29 17.55 -35.10
N VAL A 512 -3.15 17.22 -36.06
CA VAL A 512 -3.05 16.04 -36.94
C VAL A 512 -2.30 16.35 -38.22
#